data_AF-A0A429XUU8-F1
#
_entry.id   AF-A0A429XUU8-F1
#
_cell.length_a   1.000
_cell.length_b   1.000
_cell.length_c   1.000
_cell.angle_alpha   90.00
_cell.angle_beta   90.00
_cell.angle_gamma   90.00
#
_symmetry.space_group_name_H-M   'P 1'
#
loop_
_entity.id
_entity.type
_entity.pdbx_description
1 polymer ?
#
loop_
_entity_poly.entity_id
_entity_poly.type
_entity_poly.pdbx_seq_one_letter_code
_entity_poly.pdbx_strand_id
1 'polypeptide(L)'
;MTSNLKFLTAPIHKVFLLIFFKQLKVFFENKHLVFTSIFLFISSLCILKFLQGDFINFETFKVIEILLIIYSINLSSELILLNDYKKGLFEQFILTGIILEYFIISKIIASILFYAALYTSLTILFDLMSYGFNNYNILQLILIKIFTVINIVVNSIFSSSFLLSFQKKVSQILISIFINIPTIIISVLCYISNDWLHILLLGAIFCLTIAITIIVSSYLVKISIEDN
;
A
#
# COMPACT_ATOMS: atom_id res chain seq x y z
N MET A 1 19.49 -25.44 -38.62
CA MET A 1 19.06 -24.13 -39.13
C MET A 1 18.51 -23.34 -37.97
N THR A 2 19.27 -22.33 -37.55
CA THR A 2 19.02 -21.44 -36.42
C THR A 2 17.84 -20.51 -36.73
N SER A 3 16.66 -20.85 -36.25
CA SER A 3 15.60 -19.85 -36.12
C SER A 3 16.00 -18.93 -34.97
N ASN A 4 16.57 -17.78 -35.34
CA ASN A 4 16.78 -16.64 -34.48
C ASN A 4 15.51 -16.38 -33.67
N LEU A 5 15.54 -16.77 -32.40
CA LEU A 5 14.73 -16.18 -31.35
C LEU A 5 15.12 -14.70 -31.34
N LYS A 6 14.42 -13.91 -32.16
CA LYS A 6 14.32 -12.48 -31.93
C LYS A 6 13.62 -12.35 -30.57
N PHE A 7 14.42 -12.26 -29.51
CA PHE A 7 14.05 -11.53 -28.31
C PHE A 7 13.78 -10.10 -28.75
N LEU A 8 12.59 -9.87 -29.31
CA LEU A 8 12.03 -8.54 -29.45
C LEU A 8 11.87 -8.05 -28.02
N THR A 9 12.78 -7.19 -27.61
CA THR A 9 12.62 -6.33 -26.46
C THR A 9 11.30 -5.61 -26.62
N ALA A 10 10.25 -6.15 -25.99
CA ALA A 10 8.99 -5.44 -25.90
C ALA A 10 9.32 -4.07 -25.29
N PRO A 11 8.88 -2.97 -25.90
CA PRO A 11 9.25 -1.66 -25.42
C PRO A 11 8.81 -1.52 -23.96
N ILE A 12 9.65 -0.89 -23.14
CA ILE A 12 9.53 -0.85 -21.66
C ILE A 12 8.12 -0.48 -21.21
N HIS A 13 7.46 0.46 -21.92
CA HIS A 13 6.08 0.87 -21.64
C HIS A 13 5.04 -0.26 -21.81
N LYS A 14 5.21 -1.17 -22.77
CA LYS A 14 4.29 -2.32 -22.96
C LYS A 14 4.45 -3.33 -21.84
N VAL A 15 5.69 -3.58 -21.41
CA VAL A 15 5.99 -4.45 -20.27
C VAL A 15 5.38 -3.87 -19.00
N PHE A 16 5.60 -2.57 -18.76
CA PHE A 16 5.03 -1.84 -17.64
C PHE A 16 3.50 -1.94 -17.60
N LEU A 17 2.83 -1.67 -18.71
CA LEU A 17 1.37 -1.75 -18.82
C LEU A 17 0.85 -3.17 -18.63
N LEU A 18 1.56 -4.17 -19.16
CA LEU A 18 1.18 -5.57 -18.99
C LEU A 18 1.22 -6.00 -17.52
N ILE A 19 2.30 -5.65 -16.81
CA ILE A 19 2.42 -5.93 -15.36
C ILE A 19 1.33 -5.18 -14.59
N PHE A 20 1.07 -3.93 -14.97
CA PHE A 20 0.06 -3.08 -14.34
C PHE A 20 -1.34 -3.69 -14.45
N PHE A 21 -1.76 -4.04 -15.66
CA PHE A 21 -3.08 -4.64 -15.89
C PHE A 21 -3.18 -6.04 -15.26
N LYS A 22 -2.09 -6.82 -15.27
CA LYS A 22 -2.05 -8.11 -14.59
C LYS A 22 -2.25 -7.94 -13.09
N GLN A 23 -1.57 -6.97 -12.47
CA GLN A 23 -1.70 -6.70 -11.03
C GLN A 23 -3.13 -6.28 -10.67
N LEU A 24 -3.73 -5.36 -11.45
CA LEU A 24 -5.13 -4.98 -11.25
C LEU A 24 -6.06 -6.19 -11.38
N LYS A 25 -5.87 -7.02 -12.41
CA LYS A 25 -6.65 -8.24 -12.61
C LYS A 25 -6.55 -9.19 -11.42
N VAL A 26 -5.35 -9.36 -10.84
CA VAL A 26 -5.14 -10.18 -9.63
C VAL A 26 -5.99 -9.65 -8.46
N PHE A 27 -6.04 -8.34 -8.25
CA PHE A 27 -6.90 -7.76 -7.21
C PHE A 27 -8.39 -7.99 -7.49
N PHE A 28 -8.83 -7.85 -8.75
CA PHE A 28 -10.23 -8.08 -9.12
C PHE A 28 -10.67 -9.54 -9.13
N GLU A 29 -9.75 -10.48 -9.37
CA GLU A 29 -10.04 -11.92 -9.33
C GLU A 29 -10.05 -12.45 -7.90
N ASN A 30 -9.19 -11.93 -7.01
CA ASN A 30 -9.16 -12.28 -5.59
C ASN A 30 -10.21 -11.51 -4.77
N LYS A 31 -11.46 -11.48 -5.27
CA LYS A 31 -12.58 -10.75 -4.67
C LYS A 31 -12.78 -11.11 -3.21
N HIS A 32 -12.65 -12.38 -2.85
CA HIS A 32 -12.82 -12.83 -1.47
C HIS A 32 -11.90 -12.05 -0.52
N LEU A 33 -10.61 -11.97 -0.86
CA LEU A 33 -9.61 -11.37 0.02
C LEU A 33 -9.86 -9.86 0.17
N VAL A 34 -10.21 -9.18 -0.93
CA VAL A 34 -10.60 -7.77 -0.94
C VAL A 34 -11.90 -7.53 -0.17
N PHE A 35 -12.93 -8.36 -0.35
CA PHE A 35 -14.17 -8.23 0.39
C PHE A 35 -13.97 -8.47 1.88
N THR A 36 -13.15 -9.46 2.27
CA THR A 36 -12.83 -9.70 3.67
C THR A 36 -12.08 -8.52 4.29
N SER A 37 -11.12 -7.90 3.59
CA SER A 37 -10.40 -6.74 4.13
C SER A 37 -11.31 -5.52 4.27
N ILE A 38 -12.17 -5.25 3.28
CA ILE A 38 -13.17 -4.17 3.35
C ILE A 38 -14.17 -4.43 4.48
N PHE A 39 -14.70 -5.65 4.61
CA PHE A 39 -15.66 -6.00 5.64
C PHE A 39 -15.07 -5.85 7.05
N LEU A 40 -13.84 -6.35 7.26
CA LEU A 40 -13.13 -6.18 8.53
C LEU A 40 -12.85 -4.70 8.83
N PHE A 41 -12.51 -3.92 7.80
CA PHE A 41 -12.29 -2.49 7.95
C PHE A 41 -13.57 -1.72 8.33
N ILE A 42 -14.68 -1.97 7.63
CA ILE A 42 -15.96 -1.30 7.92
C ILE A 42 -16.48 -1.70 9.31
N SER A 43 -16.44 -3.00 9.64
CA SER A 43 -16.89 -3.48 10.96
C SER A 43 -16.06 -2.89 12.10
N SER A 44 -14.74 -2.84 11.95
CA SER A 44 -13.87 -2.22 12.95
C SER A 44 -14.10 -0.71 13.09
N LEU A 45 -14.32 0.03 12.00
CA LEU A 45 -14.71 1.44 12.07
C LEU A 45 -16.06 1.65 12.75
N CYS A 46 -17.05 0.81 12.47
CA CYS A 46 -18.35 0.88 13.14
C CYS A 46 -18.22 0.64 14.64
N ILE A 47 -17.45 -0.37 15.05
CA ILE A 47 -17.16 -0.65 16.46
C ILE A 47 -16.42 0.53 17.09
N LEU A 48 -15.41 1.06 16.41
CA LEU A 48 -14.64 2.20 16.89
C LEU A 48 -15.52 3.42 17.11
N LYS A 49 -16.41 3.74 16.15
CA LYS A 49 -17.35 4.86 16.24
C LYS A 49 -18.39 4.66 17.34
N PHE A 50 -18.84 3.42 17.56
CA PHE A 50 -19.71 3.08 18.68
C PHE A 50 -19.00 3.27 20.04
N LEU A 51 -17.73 2.86 20.13
CA LEU A 51 -16.90 3.02 21.32
C LEU A 51 -16.42 4.46 21.55
N GLN A 52 -16.35 5.27 20.48
CA GLN A 52 -15.82 6.63 20.54
C GLN A 52 -16.52 7.44 21.64
N GLY A 53 -17.86 7.43 21.68
CA GLY A 53 -18.68 8.00 22.76
C GLY A 53 -18.10 9.26 23.41
N ASP A 54 -18.12 9.33 24.74
CA ASP A 54 -17.42 10.35 25.53
C ASP A 54 -16.01 9.90 25.98
N PHE A 55 -15.56 8.69 25.61
CA PHE A 55 -14.43 8.02 26.26
C PHE A 55 -13.12 8.05 25.47
N ILE A 56 -13.16 8.18 24.13
CA ILE A 56 -11.94 8.16 23.30
C ILE A 56 -11.65 9.57 22.79
N ASN A 57 -10.47 10.10 23.11
CA ASN A 57 -10.04 11.37 22.55
C ASN A 57 -9.86 11.28 21.02
N PHE A 58 -10.05 12.40 20.34
CA PHE A 58 -10.03 12.47 18.87
C PHE A 58 -8.71 11.95 18.26
N GLU A 59 -7.58 12.24 18.91
CA GLU A 59 -6.25 11.82 18.45
C GLU A 59 -6.10 10.29 18.46
N THR A 60 -6.49 9.63 19.57
CA THR A 60 -6.46 8.18 19.70
C THR A 60 -7.40 7.53 18.69
N PHE A 61 -8.57 8.13 18.45
CA PHE A 61 -9.49 7.67 17.42
C PHE A 61 -8.81 7.65 16.04
N LYS A 62 -8.10 8.73 15.66
CA LYS A 62 -7.38 8.81 14.37
C LYS A 62 -6.21 7.83 14.28
N VAL A 63 -5.45 7.64 15.37
CA VAL A 63 -4.41 6.59 15.43
C VAL A 63 -5.00 5.21 15.16
N ILE A 64 -6.12 4.86 15.81
CA ILE A 64 -6.75 3.55 15.63
C ILE A 64 -7.32 3.41 14.22
N GLU A 65 -7.95 4.44 13.67
CA GLU A 65 -8.40 4.46 12.27
C GLU A 65 -7.26 4.12 11.31
N ILE A 66 -6.09 4.75 11.47
CA ILE A 66 -4.92 4.49 10.62
C ILE A 66 -4.38 3.07 10.82
N LEU A 67 -4.33 2.57 12.05
CA LEU A 67 -3.90 1.19 12.34
C LEU A 67 -4.82 0.16 11.66
N LEU A 68 -6.13 0.41 11.60
CA LEU A 68 -7.08 -0.44 10.90
C LEU A 68 -6.84 -0.43 9.37
N ILE A 69 -6.47 0.72 8.79
CA ILE A 69 -6.06 0.81 7.38
C ILE A 69 -4.78 -0.01 7.13
N ILE A 70 -3.78 0.11 8.01
CA ILE A 70 -2.53 -0.67 7.91
C ILE A 70 -2.83 -2.17 7.94
N TYR A 71 -3.66 -2.60 8.91
CA TYR A 71 -4.04 -3.99 9.05
C TYR A 71 -4.78 -4.52 7.81
N SER A 72 -5.78 -3.79 7.32
CA SER A 72 -6.61 -4.21 6.19
C SER A 72 -5.83 -4.29 4.87
N ILE A 73 -4.90 -3.37 4.62
CA ILE A 73 -4.00 -3.42 3.46
C ILE A 73 -3.05 -4.63 3.59
N ASN A 74 -2.45 -4.83 4.76
CA ASN A 74 -1.50 -5.93 5.00
C ASN A 74 -2.12 -7.32 4.80
N LEU A 75 -3.39 -7.52 5.14
CA LEU A 75 -4.09 -8.79 4.88
C LEU A 75 -4.02 -9.20 3.39
N SER A 76 -4.01 -8.20 2.50
CA SER A 76 -3.97 -8.38 1.05
C SER A 76 -2.60 -8.19 0.41
N SER A 77 -1.58 -7.88 1.20
CA SER A 77 -0.23 -7.60 0.71
C SER A 77 0.48 -8.81 0.08
N GLU A 78 0.10 -10.04 0.45
CA GLU A 78 0.60 -11.27 -0.19
C GLU A 78 0.30 -11.31 -1.69
N LEU A 79 -0.77 -10.63 -2.13
CA LEU A 79 -1.14 -10.53 -3.54
C LEU A 79 -0.24 -9.57 -4.33
N ILE A 80 0.60 -8.78 -3.65
CA ILE A 80 1.41 -7.75 -4.30
C ILE A 80 2.71 -8.33 -4.85
N LEU A 81 3.65 -8.77 -4.01
CA LEU A 81 4.92 -9.36 -4.48
C LEU A 81 4.97 -10.88 -4.29
N LEU A 82 4.52 -11.39 -3.15
CA LEU A 82 4.72 -12.78 -2.73
C LEU A 82 4.07 -13.79 -3.68
N ASN A 83 2.87 -13.53 -4.19
CA ASN A 83 2.18 -14.41 -5.13
C ASN A 83 2.95 -14.60 -6.44
N ASP A 84 3.59 -13.55 -6.94
CA ASP A 84 4.33 -13.63 -8.19
C ASP A 84 5.69 -14.31 -8.01
N TYR A 85 6.31 -14.16 -6.84
CA TYR A 85 7.49 -14.93 -6.46
C TYR A 85 7.18 -16.43 -6.36
N LYS A 86 6.10 -16.81 -5.67
CA LYS A 86 5.67 -18.22 -5.59
C LYS A 86 5.38 -18.85 -6.96
N LYS A 87 5.03 -18.03 -7.96
CA LYS A 87 4.76 -18.46 -9.34
C LYS A 87 6.00 -18.46 -10.23
N GLY A 88 7.18 -18.14 -9.71
CA GLY A 88 8.43 -18.09 -10.47
C GLY A 88 8.47 -16.96 -11.51
N LEU A 89 7.64 -15.92 -11.34
CA LEU A 89 7.49 -14.88 -12.36
C LEU A 89 8.68 -13.93 -12.35
N PHE A 90 9.31 -13.67 -11.21
CA PHE A 90 10.47 -12.78 -11.15
C PHE A 90 11.66 -13.36 -11.91
N GLU A 91 11.90 -14.66 -11.79
CA GLU A 91 12.93 -15.40 -12.51
C GLU A 91 12.69 -15.33 -14.03
N GLN A 92 11.43 -15.53 -14.46
CA GLN A 92 11.05 -15.39 -15.86
C GLN A 92 11.26 -13.96 -16.39
N PHE A 93 10.99 -12.94 -15.56
CA PHE A 93 11.19 -11.54 -15.96
C PHE A 93 12.67 -11.15 -16.02
N ILE A 94 13.49 -11.64 -15.10
CA ILE A 94 14.95 -11.44 -15.12
C ILE A 94 15.55 -12.12 -16.35
N LEU A 95 15.17 -13.38 -16.63
CA LEU A 95 15.64 -14.12 -17.81
C LEU A 95 15.24 -13.47 -19.14
N THR A 96 14.14 -12.72 -19.17
CA THR A 96 13.69 -11.96 -20.35
C THR A 96 14.30 -10.56 -20.44
N GLY A 97 15.20 -10.20 -19.53
CA GLY A 97 15.94 -8.94 -19.54
C GLY A 97 15.12 -7.73 -19.03
N ILE A 98 14.04 -7.97 -18.29
CA ILE A 98 13.21 -6.90 -17.73
C ILE A 98 13.87 -6.34 -16.47
N ILE A 99 13.99 -5.01 -16.43
CA ILE A 99 14.51 -4.27 -15.28
C ILE A 99 13.51 -4.38 -14.12
N LEU A 100 13.94 -5.00 -13.03
CA LEU A 100 13.13 -5.33 -11.85
C LEU A 100 12.49 -4.09 -11.20
N GLU A 101 13.17 -2.96 -11.24
CA GLU A 101 12.69 -1.69 -10.70
C GLU A 101 11.41 -1.23 -11.42
N TYR A 102 11.31 -1.40 -12.74
CA TYR A 102 10.08 -1.06 -13.48
C TYR A 102 8.92 -1.99 -13.14
N PHE A 103 9.22 -3.25 -12.84
CA PHE A 103 8.22 -4.20 -12.37
C PHE A 103 7.65 -3.78 -11.01
N ILE A 104 8.53 -3.41 -10.08
CA ILE A 104 8.14 -2.92 -8.75
C ILE A 104 7.35 -1.61 -8.86
N ILE A 105 7.79 -0.65 -9.69
CA ILE A 105 7.08 0.61 -9.91
C ILE A 105 5.66 0.35 -10.47
N SER A 106 5.52 -0.56 -11.44
CA SER A 106 4.21 -0.93 -12.01
C SER A 106 3.27 -1.47 -10.93
N LYS A 107 3.79 -2.30 -10.02
CA LYS A 107 3.02 -2.82 -8.89
C LYS A 107 2.68 -1.77 -7.85
N ILE A 108 3.59 -0.85 -7.55
CA ILE A 108 3.33 0.29 -6.67
C ILE A 108 2.16 1.10 -7.23
N ILE A 109 2.21 1.47 -8.50
CA ILE A 109 1.17 2.30 -9.13
C ILE A 109 -0.18 1.57 -9.18
N ALA A 110 -0.20 0.28 -9.54
CA ALA A 110 -1.42 -0.53 -9.53
C ALA A 110 -2.03 -0.64 -8.13
N SER A 111 -1.19 -0.88 -7.11
CA SER A 111 -1.63 -0.99 -5.71
C SER A 111 -2.13 0.35 -5.17
N ILE A 112 -1.45 1.46 -5.49
CA ILE A 112 -1.89 2.81 -5.12
C ILE A 112 -3.27 3.07 -5.68
N LEU A 113 -3.48 2.86 -6.99
CA LEU A 113 -4.77 3.12 -7.62
C LEU A 113 -5.89 2.27 -7.00
N PHE A 114 -5.61 0.99 -6.74
CA PHE A 114 -6.59 0.08 -6.16
C PHE A 114 -6.97 0.47 -4.72
N TYR A 115 -5.99 0.57 -3.83
CA TYR A 115 -6.25 0.83 -2.40
C TYR A 115 -6.65 2.27 -2.11
N ALA A 116 -6.10 3.25 -2.83
CA ALA A 116 -6.54 4.63 -2.69
C ALA A 116 -8.01 4.75 -3.07
N ALA A 117 -8.45 4.20 -4.21
CA ALA A 117 -9.85 4.23 -4.62
C ALA A 117 -10.78 3.60 -3.56
N LEU A 118 -10.36 2.49 -2.93
CA LEU A 118 -11.16 1.78 -1.93
C LEU A 118 -11.20 2.49 -0.57
N TYR A 119 -10.05 2.75 0.05
CA TYR A 119 -10.02 3.21 1.44
C TYR A 119 -10.26 4.71 1.59
N THR A 120 -9.86 5.53 0.61
CA THR A 120 -10.11 6.98 0.71
C THR A 120 -11.60 7.29 0.59
N SER A 121 -12.31 6.65 -0.34
CA SER A 121 -13.74 6.84 -0.52
C SER A 121 -14.52 6.41 0.73
N LEU A 122 -14.19 5.24 1.30
CA LEU A 122 -14.81 4.73 2.54
C LEU A 122 -14.56 5.67 3.73
N THR A 123 -13.30 6.04 3.97
CA THR A 123 -12.95 6.91 5.10
C THR A 123 -13.58 8.29 4.96
N ILE A 124 -13.60 8.90 3.78
CA ILE A 124 -14.29 10.19 3.53
C ILE A 124 -15.78 10.08 3.86
N LEU A 125 -16.43 9.02 3.42
CA LEU A 125 -17.85 8.79 3.69
C LEU A 125 -18.13 8.63 5.20
N PHE A 126 -17.26 7.95 5.94
CA PHE A 126 -17.38 7.83 7.40
C PHE A 126 -17.27 9.19 8.13
N ASP A 127 -16.35 10.06 7.69
CA ASP A 127 -16.19 11.40 8.27
C ASP A 127 -17.34 12.34 7.89
N LEU A 128 -17.88 12.23 6.67
CA LEU A 128 -19.09 12.97 6.26
C LEU A 128 -20.31 12.61 7.14
N MET A 129 -20.39 11.36 7.61
CA MET A 129 -21.41 10.93 8.55
C MET A 129 -21.07 11.25 10.02
N SER A 130 -20.02 12.02 10.29
CA SER A 130 -19.63 12.40 11.65
C SER A 130 -19.93 13.88 11.91
N TYR A 131 -20.47 14.19 13.08
CA TYR A 131 -20.82 15.57 13.48
C TYR A 131 -19.60 16.52 13.56
N GLY A 132 -18.37 15.99 13.54
CA GLY A 132 -17.12 16.78 13.58
C GLY A 132 -16.69 17.41 12.26
N PHE A 133 -17.45 17.21 11.18
CA PHE A 133 -17.13 17.69 9.83
C PHE A 133 -17.05 19.22 9.71
N ASN A 134 -17.74 19.96 10.58
CA ASN A 134 -17.90 21.42 10.48
C ASN A 134 -16.60 22.23 10.69
N ASN A 135 -15.52 21.60 11.16
CA ASN A 135 -14.28 22.31 11.52
C ASN A 135 -13.15 22.18 10.49
N TYR A 136 -13.33 21.39 9.42
CA TYR A 136 -12.25 21.08 8.48
C TYR A 136 -12.54 21.57 7.06
N ASN A 137 -11.49 22.04 6.37
CA ASN A 137 -11.56 22.21 4.94
C ASN A 137 -11.61 20.83 4.28
N ILE A 138 -12.71 20.56 3.56
CA ILE A 138 -12.98 19.29 2.88
C ILE A 138 -11.78 18.88 2.01
N LEU A 139 -11.17 19.84 1.32
CA LEU A 139 -10.04 19.58 0.43
C LEU A 139 -8.80 19.11 1.20
N GLN A 140 -8.50 19.70 2.36
CA GLN A 140 -7.39 19.26 3.21
C GLN A 140 -7.64 17.85 3.75
N LEU A 141 -8.86 17.57 4.20
CA LEU A 141 -9.22 16.26 4.75
C LEU A 141 -9.11 15.14 3.69
N ILE A 142 -9.54 15.42 2.46
CA ILE A 142 -9.37 14.51 1.32
C ILE A 142 -7.88 14.27 1.05
N LEU A 143 -7.06 15.32 1.03
CA LEU A 143 -5.62 15.19 0.77
C LEU A 143 -4.92 14.38 1.86
N ILE A 144 -5.21 14.64 3.14
CA ILE A 144 -4.65 13.87 4.26
C ILE A 144 -4.93 12.37 4.05
N LYS A 145 -6.18 12.01 3.74
CA LYS A 145 -6.57 10.61 3.52
C LYS A 145 -5.88 9.97 2.33
N ILE A 146 -5.83 10.67 1.20
CA ILE A 146 -5.15 10.19 0.00
C ILE A 146 -3.68 9.92 0.31
N PHE A 147 -2.97 10.90 0.87
CA PHE A 147 -1.55 10.74 1.15
C PHE A 147 -1.26 9.71 2.26
N THR A 148 -2.12 9.58 3.28
CA THR A 148 -1.99 8.52 4.29
C THR A 148 -2.13 7.14 3.67
N VAL A 149 -3.17 6.90 2.87
CA VAL A 149 -3.38 5.60 2.21
C VAL A 149 -2.23 5.30 1.24
N ILE A 150 -1.80 6.27 0.44
CA ILE A 150 -0.67 6.09 -0.49
C ILE A 150 0.60 5.68 0.26
N ASN A 151 0.94 6.37 1.34
CA ASN A 151 2.12 6.03 2.15
C ASN A 151 2.03 4.63 2.73
N ILE A 152 0.87 4.24 3.28
CA ILE A 152 0.66 2.89 3.82
C ILE A 152 0.82 1.84 2.71
N VAL A 153 0.31 2.10 1.50
CA VAL A 153 0.46 1.17 0.38
C VAL A 153 1.93 0.98 0.00
N VAL A 154 2.69 2.07 -0.17
CA VAL A 154 4.13 1.99 -0.48
C VAL A 154 4.88 1.20 0.60
N ASN A 155 4.62 1.51 1.87
CA ASN A 155 5.24 0.81 2.99
C ASN A 155 4.80 -0.66 3.09
N SER A 156 3.57 -0.98 2.70
CA SER A 156 3.09 -2.37 2.67
C SER A 156 3.83 -3.19 1.61
N ILE A 157 4.17 -2.59 0.46
CA ILE A 157 4.99 -3.21 -0.59
C ILE A 157 6.40 -3.48 -0.06
N PHE A 158 6.97 -2.51 0.63
CA PHE A 158 8.26 -2.67 1.30
C PHE A 158 8.23 -3.80 2.34
N SER A 159 7.18 -3.90 3.15
CA SER A 159 7.03 -5.00 4.11
C SER A 159 6.89 -6.37 3.42
N SER A 160 6.26 -6.41 2.24
CA SER A 160 6.07 -7.65 1.48
C SER A 160 7.34 -8.16 0.83
N SER A 161 8.29 -7.28 0.48
CA SER A 161 9.60 -7.71 -0.02
C SER A 161 10.48 -8.29 1.09
N PHE A 162 10.37 -7.81 2.33
CA PHE A 162 11.02 -8.45 3.49
C PHE A 162 10.51 -9.87 3.77
N LEU A 163 9.25 -10.19 3.43
CA LEU A 163 8.76 -11.56 3.60
C LEU A 163 9.37 -12.56 2.64
N LEU A 164 9.90 -12.10 1.51
CA LEU A 164 10.62 -12.97 0.58
C LEU A 164 11.90 -13.50 1.24
N SER A 165 12.55 -12.71 2.10
CA SER A 165 13.74 -13.13 2.84
C SER A 165 13.42 -13.78 4.20
N PHE A 166 12.31 -13.42 4.85
CA PHE A 166 11.93 -13.95 6.17
C PHE A 166 10.68 -14.84 6.11
N GLN A 167 10.85 -16.15 6.29
CA GLN A 167 9.82 -17.20 6.12
C GLN A 167 8.55 -17.09 7.03
N LYS A 168 8.42 -16.13 7.96
CA LYS A 168 7.34 -16.09 8.96
C LYS A 168 6.34 -14.95 8.71
N LYS A 169 5.03 -15.25 8.75
CA LYS A 169 3.95 -14.26 8.50
C LYS A 169 3.69 -13.26 9.63
N VAL A 170 3.86 -13.67 10.90
CA VAL A 170 3.58 -12.82 12.08
C VAL A 170 4.50 -11.60 12.14
N SER A 171 5.72 -11.71 11.59
CA SER A 171 6.62 -10.57 11.50
C SER A 171 6.13 -9.49 10.52
N GLN A 172 5.31 -9.82 9.51
CA GLN A 172 4.93 -8.84 8.49
C GLN A 172 4.07 -7.70 9.04
N ILE A 173 3.04 -8.03 9.83
CA ILE A 173 2.14 -7.00 10.39
C ILE A 173 2.92 -6.09 11.32
N LEU A 174 3.79 -6.66 12.17
CA LEU A 174 4.64 -5.88 13.06
C LEU A 174 5.63 -5.01 12.28
N ILE A 175 6.35 -5.57 11.30
CA ILE A 175 7.27 -4.83 10.44
C ILE A 175 6.53 -3.71 9.72
N SER A 176 5.34 -3.98 9.18
CA SER A 176 4.54 -2.98 8.49
C SER A 176 4.05 -1.89 9.44
N ILE A 177 3.68 -2.20 10.67
CA ILE A 177 3.37 -1.17 11.68
C ILE A 177 4.60 -0.31 11.95
N PHE A 178 5.77 -0.91 12.18
CA PHE A 178 7.02 -0.19 12.46
C PHE A 178 7.41 0.76 11.31
N ILE A 179 7.34 0.30 10.06
CA ILE A 179 7.64 1.12 8.89
C ILE A 179 6.64 2.28 8.76
N ASN A 180 5.38 2.09 9.17
CA ASN A 180 4.32 3.09 9.07
C ASN A 180 4.25 4.07 10.25
N ILE A 181 5.09 3.93 11.30
CA ILE A 181 5.10 4.88 12.44
C ILE A 181 5.20 6.35 12.00
N PRO A 182 6.11 6.75 11.09
CA PRO A 182 6.20 8.14 10.64
C PRO A 182 4.90 8.62 9.98
N THR A 183 4.26 7.76 9.18
CA THR A 183 2.98 8.07 8.53
C THR A 183 1.87 8.24 9.55
N ILE A 184 1.81 7.39 10.59
CA ILE A 184 0.82 7.50 11.68
C ILE A 184 1.00 8.84 12.39
N ILE A 185 2.22 9.16 12.84
CA ILE A 185 2.49 10.38 13.62
C ILE A 185 2.08 11.62 12.82
N ILE A 186 2.53 11.74 11.57
CA ILE A 186 2.34 12.99 10.81
C ILE A 186 0.91 13.11 10.30
N SER A 187 0.24 12.02 9.97
CA SER A 187 -1.19 12.09 9.61
C SER A 187 -2.06 12.52 10.78
N VAL A 188 -1.76 12.06 12.00
CA VAL A 188 -2.44 12.53 13.22
C VAL A 188 -2.15 14.02 13.46
N LEU A 189 -0.90 14.47 13.29
CA LEU A 189 -0.56 15.89 13.35
C LEU A 189 -1.33 16.73 12.31
N CYS A 190 -1.50 16.23 11.08
CA CYS A 190 -2.33 16.90 10.07
C CYS A 190 -3.78 17.09 10.54
N TYR A 191 -4.34 16.09 11.23
CA TYR A 191 -5.71 16.18 11.77
C TYR A 191 -5.81 17.17 12.94
N ILE A 192 -4.78 17.28 13.78
CA ILE A 192 -4.78 18.19 14.94
C ILE A 192 -4.53 19.64 14.51
N SER A 193 -3.51 19.88 13.69
CA SER A 193 -3.03 21.23 13.40
C SER A 193 -3.81 21.91 12.27
N ASN A 194 -4.46 21.14 11.41
CA ASN A 194 -5.12 21.62 10.18
C ASN A 194 -4.24 22.54 9.32
N ASP A 195 -2.92 22.25 9.30
CA ASP A 195 -1.90 23.09 8.65
C ASP A 195 -1.35 22.40 7.40
N TRP A 196 -1.19 23.18 6.34
CA TRP A 196 -0.61 22.76 5.07
C TRP A 196 0.83 22.27 5.20
N LEU A 197 1.58 22.77 6.19
CA LEU A 197 2.95 22.35 6.43
C LEU A 197 3.05 20.83 6.72
N HIS A 198 2.14 20.29 7.53
CA HIS A 198 2.13 18.87 7.86
C HIS A 198 1.68 18.01 6.66
N ILE A 199 0.79 18.54 5.81
CA ILE A 199 0.41 17.88 4.54
C ILE A 199 1.62 17.80 3.60
N LEU A 200 2.39 18.88 3.48
CA LEU A 200 3.64 18.90 2.72
C LEU A 200 4.65 17.90 3.28
N LEU A 201 4.76 17.79 4.61
CA LEU A 201 5.62 16.81 5.26
C LEU A 201 5.19 15.37 4.93
N LEU A 202 3.88 15.09 4.90
CA LEU A 202 3.35 13.78 4.53
C LEU A 202 3.63 13.43 3.06
N GLY A 203 3.60 14.44 2.18
CA GLY A 203 4.05 14.32 0.78
C GLY A 203 5.55 14.10 0.64
N ALA A 204 6.37 14.78 1.45
CA ALA A 204 7.82 14.58 1.47
C ALA A 204 8.19 13.15 1.91
N ILE A 205 7.50 12.62 2.92
CA ILE A 205 7.66 11.23 3.34
C ILE A 205 7.34 10.28 2.21
N PHE A 206 6.26 10.52 1.47
CA PHE A 206 5.92 9.70 0.31
C PHE A 206 7.04 9.67 -0.74
N CYS A 207 7.59 10.83 -1.08
CA CYS A 207 8.69 10.93 -2.04
C CYS A 207 9.95 10.19 -1.56
N LEU A 208 10.20 10.14 -0.25
CA LEU A 208 11.32 9.41 0.33
C LEU A 208 11.05 7.90 0.39
N THR A 209 9.87 7.49 0.87
CA THR A 209 9.50 6.08 1.04
C THR A 209 9.40 5.37 -0.30
N ILE A 210 8.91 6.02 -1.37
CA ILE A 210 8.82 5.39 -2.69
C ILE A 210 10.21 5.05 -3.25
N ALA A 211 11.19 5.94 -3.12
CA ALA A 211 12.55 5.71 -3.59
C ALA A 211 13.21 4.56 -2.82
N ILE A 212 13.10 4.59 -1.48
CA ILE A 212 13.63 3.51 -0.62
C ILE A 212 12.97 2.18 -0.95
N THR A 213 11.65 2.17 -1.11
CA THR A 213 10.89 0.95 -1.40
C THR A 213 11.33 0.32 -2.72
N ILE A 214 11.55 1.11 -3.77
CA ILE A 214 12.00 0.59 -5.07
C ILE A 214 13.38 -0.05 -4.93
N ILE A 215 14.34 0.66 -4.32
CA ILE A 215 15.74 0.20 -4.21
C ILE A 215 15.83 -1.04 -3.34
N VAL A 216 15.26 -1.01 -2.13
CA VAL A 216 15.42 -2.11 -1.19
C VAL A 216 14.59 -3.31 -1.61
N SER A 217 13.38 -3.12 -2.17
CA SER A 217 12.59 -4.25 -2.67
C SER A 217 13.25 -4.91 -3.88
N SER A 218 13.89 -4.15 -4.78
CA SER A 218 14.60 -4.75 -5.91
C SER A 218 15.81 -5.57 -5.43
N TYR A 219 16.51 -5.09 -4.41
CA TYR A 219 17.63 -5.80 -3.80
C TYR A 219 17.19 -7.08 -3.08
N LEU A 220 16.14 -7.00 -2.25
CA LEU A 220 15.62 -8.17 -1.51
C LEU A 220 15.10 -9.27 -2.43
N VAL A 221 14.44 -8.91 -3.53
CA VAL A 221 13.98 -9.87 -4.53
C VAL A 221 15.16 -10.53 -5.25
N LYS A 222 16.25 -9.80 -5.53
CA LYS A 222 17.45 -10.39 -6.14
C LYS A 222 18.09 -11.42 -5.21
N ILE A 223 18.28 -11.07 -3.93
CA ILE A 223 18.81 -12.00 -2.92
C ILE A 223 17.93 -13.26 -2.85
N SER A 224 16.60 -13.10 -2.76
CA SER A 224 15.71 -14.26 -2.64
C SER A 224 15.66 -15.15 -3.88
N ILE A 225 16.18 -14.70 -5.02
CA ILE A 225 16.32 -15.51 -6.23
C ILE A 225 17.69 -16.20 -6.28
N GLU A 226 18.74 -15.53 -5.80
CA GLU A 226 20.09 -16.11 -5.72
C GLU A 226 20.21 -17.21 -4.66
N ASP A 227 19.43 -17.13 -3.58
CA ASP A 227 19.42 -18.11 -2.48
C ASP A 227 18.64 -19.42 -2.79
N ASN A 228 17.91 -19.49 -3.92
CA ASN A 228 17.13 -20.67 -4.35
C ASN A 228 17.86 -21.48 -5.44
#